data_AF-A0A3C1DKJ3-F1
#
_entry.id   AF-A0A3C1DKJ3-F1
#
_cell.length_a   1.000
_cell.length_b   1.000
_cell.length_c   1.000
_cell.angle_alpha   90.00
_cell.angle_beta   90.00
_cell.angle_gamma   90.00
#
_symmetry.space_group_name_H-M   'P 1'
#
loop_
_entity.id
_entity.type
_entity.pdbx_description
1 polymer ?
#
loop_
_entity_poly.entity_id
_entity_poly.type
_entity_poly.pdbx_seq_one_letter_code
_entity_poly.pdbx_strand_id
1 'polypeptide(L)'
;LNVGGNMDFMNMLERDRLESKKISKTQSVTSQLQDKIDPRNVHIGPSDYVAWLDDRKWAFVRLEGRNFGDIPLSLEYKLEVWDSPNSAGIIIDALRAAKIAKDRGIGGPILSASSYFMKSPPVQYSDDEAKQAVEDFISGKIDR
;
A
#
# COMPACT_ATOMS: atom_id res chain seq x y z
N LEU A 1 -9.81 8.55 4.20
CA LEU A 1 -10.63 8.85 3.00
C LEU A 1 -9.71 9.19 1.83
N ASN A 2 -10.10 8.90 0.59
CA ASN A 2 -9.28 9.21 -0.59
C ASN A 2 -10.13 9.81 -1.71
N VAL A 3 -9.62 10.81 -2.42
CA VAL A 3 -10.26 11.37 -3.63
C VAL A 3 -9.21 11.63 -4.71
N GLY A 4 -9.59 11.53 -5.98
CA GLY A 4 -8.70 11.80 -7.11
C GLY A 4 -9.48 12.02 -8.41
N GLY A 5 -8.82 12.50 -9.46
CA GLY A 5 -9.47 12.91 -10.72
C GLY A 5 -9.16 12.03 -11.93
N ASN A 6 -8.35 10.99 -11.78
CA ASN A 6 -7.96 10.11 -12.88
C ASN A 6 -9.00 8.99 -13.10
N MET A 7 -8.79 8.21 -14.17
CA MET A 7 -9.71 7.15 -14.56
C MET A 7 -9.77 6.00 -13.55
N ASP A 8 -8.74 5.75 -12.73
CA ASP A 8 -8.83 4.75 -11.64
C ASP A 8 -9.87 5.20 -10.60
N PHE A 9 -9.88 6.48 -10.21
CA PHE A 9 -10.89 7.02 -9.28
C PHE A 9 -12.30 7.01 -9.90
N MET A 10 -12.43 7.33 -11.19
CA MET A 10 -13.71 7.23 -11.89
C MET A 10 -14.25 5.79 -11.90
N ASN A 11 -13.37 4.81 -12.18
CA ASN A 11 -13.70 3.39 -12.11
C ASN A 11 -14.06 2.92 -10.69
N MET A 12 -13.58 3.62 -9.65
CA MET A 12 -13.89 3.29 -8.26
C MET A 12 -15.26 3.78 -7.77
N LEU A 13 -15.99 4.58 -8.56
CA LEU A 13 -17.40 4.89 -8.27
C LEU A 13 -18.31 3.66 -8.43
N GLU A 14 -17.87 2.66 -9.20
CA GLU A 14 -18.59 1.42 -9.40
C GLU A 14 -18.48 0.52 -8.15
N ARG A 15 -19.56 0.49 -7.37
CA ARG A 15 -19.57 -0.09 -6.01
C ARG A 15 -19.23 -1.58 -5.97
N ASP A 16 -19.57 -2.33 -7.01
CA ASP A 16 -19.29 -3.76 -7.09
C ASP A 16 -17.79 -4.08 -7.17
N ARG A 17 -16.95 -3.10 -7.57
CA ARG A 17 -15.49 -3.24 -7.66
C ARG A 17 -14.76 -2.79 -6.39
N LEU A 18 -15.48 -2.25 -5.41
CA LEU A 18 -14.90 -1.70 -4.18
C LEU A 18 -14.59 -2.76 -3.12
N GLU A 19 -15.27 -3.90 -3.11
CA GLU A 19 -15.12 -4.92 -2.06
C GLU A 19 -13.69 -5.45 -1.96
N SER A 20 -13.09 -5.87 -3.08
CA SER A 20 -11.71 -6.39 -3.09
C SER A 20 -10.67 -5.33 -2.69
N LYS A 21 -10.84 -4.08 -3.15
CA LYS A 21 -9.92 -2.98 -2.82
C LYS A 21 -10.06 -2.55 -1.36
N LYS A 22 -11.27 -2.60 -0.77
CA LYS A 22 -11.50 -2.29 0.66
C LYS A 22 -10.78 -3.30 1.55
N ILE A 23 -10.84 -4.59 1.21
CA ILE A 23 -10.13 -5.66 1.94
C ILE A 23 -8.62 -5.42 1.90
N SER A 24 -8.05 -5.22 0.71
CA SER A 24 -6.59 -5.01 0.54
C SER A 24 -6.07 -3.80 1.32
N LYS A 25 -6.76 -2.65 1.26
CA LYS A 25 -6.35 -1.44 2.00
C LYS A 25 -6.47 -1.63 3.51
N THR A 26 -7.53 -2.29 3.97
CA THR A 26 -7.74 -2.54 5.40
C THR A 26 -6.67 -3.47 5.95
N GLN A 27 -6.41 -4.58 5.25
CA GLN A 27 -5.38 -5.54 5.64
C GLN A 27 -4.00 -4.90 5.71
N SER A 28 -3.62 -4.11 4.70
CA SER A 28 -2.31 -3.42 4.66
C SER A 28 -2.08 -2.47 5.83
N VAL A 29 -3.12 -1.82 6.36
CA VAL A 29 -2.99 -0.97 7.56
C VAL A 29 -2.97 -1.83 8.83
N THR A 30 -3.89 -2.79 8.93
CA THR A 30 -4.00 -3.62 10.15
C THR A 30 -2.82 -4.57 10.34
N SER A 31 -2.11 -4.97 9.28
CA SER A 31 -0.94 -5.85 9.36
C SER A 31 0.27 -5.19 10.00
N GLN A 32 0.32 -3.86 10.01
CA GLN A 32 1.43 -3.09 10.59
C GLN A 32 1.21 -2.75 12.07
N LEU A 33 0.03 -3.06 12.63
CA LEU A 33 -0.30 -2.79 14.02
C LEU A 33 0.10 -3.98 14.90
N GLN A 34 0.74 -3.70 16.03
CA GLN A 34 1.11 -4.73 17.01
C GLN A 34 -0.13 -5.38 17.65
N ASP A 35 -1.15 -4.56 17.94
CA ASP A 35 -2.40 -5.00 18.53
C ASP A 35 -3.56 -4.98 17.53
N LYS A 36 -4.46 -5.95 17.67
CA LYS A 36 -5.69 -5.98 16.88
C LYS A 36 -6.60 -4.81 17.28
N ILE A 37 -6.90 -3.94 16.33
CA ILE A 37 -7.93 -2.91 16.49
C ILE A 37 -9.31 -3.50 16.19
N ASP A 38 -10.30 -3.17 17.02
CA ASP A 38 -11.70 -3.50 16.78
C ASP A 38 -12.14 -3.00 15.39
N PRO A 39 -12.73 -3.85 14.52
CA PRO A 39 -13.17 -3.47 13.18
C PRO A 39 -14.05 -2.21 13.14
N ARG A 40 -14.81 -1.92 14.21
CA ARG A 40 -15.63 -0.70 14.30
C ARG A 40 -14.80 0.59 14.33
N ASN A 41 -13.54 0.51 14.77
CA ASN A 41 -12.61 1.63 14.89
C ASN A 41 -11.76 1.82 13.64
N VAL A 42 -11.92 0.97 12.62
CA VAL A 42 -11.20 1.07 11.35
C VAL A 42 -12.18 1.43 10.25
N HIS A 43 -12.06 2.64 9.71
CA HIS A 43 -12.84 3.07 8.56
C HIS A 43 -11.92 3.50 7.41
N ILE A 44 -11.86 2.65 6.39
CA ILE A 44 -11.24 2.99 5.11
C ILE A 44 -12.36 3.17 4.09
N GLY A 45 -12.77 4.43 3.94
CA GLY A 45 -13.86 4.78 3.04
C GLY A 45 -13.52 4.60 1.56
N PRO A 46 -14.56 4.52 0.71
CA PRO A 46 -14.41 4.41 -0.73
C PRO A 46 -13.67 5.62 -1.30
N SER A 47 -13.12 5.46 -2.50
CA SER A 47 -12.44 6.56 -3.18
C SER A 47 -13.44 7.31 -4.04
N ASP A 48 -13.44 8.64 -3.96
CA ASP A 48 -14.35 9.49 -4.75
C ASP A 48 -13.63 10.09 -5.97
N TYR A 49 -14.41 10.50 -6.95
CA TYR A 49 -13.94 11.11 -8.19
C TYR A 49 -14.19 12.62 -8.19
N VAL A 50 -13.12 13.38 -8.37
CA VAL A 50 -13.17 14.84 -8.47
C VAL A 50 -12.37 15.26 -9.70
N ALA A 51 -13.08 15.56 -10.80
CA ALA A 51 -12.48 15.74 -12.12
C ALA A 51 -11.30 16.72 -12.17
N TRP A 52 -11.40 17.87 -11.49
CA TRP A 52 -10.36 18.91 -11.50
C TRP A 52 -9.09 18.54 -10.74
N LEU A 53 -9.07 17.40 -10.03
CA LEU A 53 -7.84 16.89 -9.43
C LEU A 53 -6.89 16.30 -10.47
N ASP A 54 -7.37 15.94 -11.67
CA ASP A 54 -6.60 15.20 -12.66
C ASP A 54 -5.91 13.98 -12.00
N ASP A 55 -4.59 13.83 -12.14
CA ASP A 55 -3.83 12.73 -11.51
C ASP A 55 -3.44 12.98 -10.05
N ARG A 56 -3.85 14.11 -9.46
CA ARG A 56 -3.63 14.36 -8.03
C ARG A 56 -4.57 13.51 -7.21
N LYS A 57 -4.00 12.85 -6.21
CA LYS A 57 -4.71 12.10 -5.19
C LYS A 57 -4.58 12.82 -3.87
N TRP A 58 -5.72 13.02 -3.21
CA TRP A 58 -5.78 13.51 -1.85
C TRP A 58 -6.19 12.37 -0.92
N ALA A 59 -5.42 12.17 0.13
CA ALA A 59 -5.73 11.24 1.21
C ALA A 59 -5.89 12.02 2.52
N PHE A 60 -7.06 11.87 3.15
CA PHE A 60 -7.33 12.38 4.48
C PHE A 60 -7.22 11.25 5.48
N VAL A 61 -6.33 11.40 6.45
CA VAL A 61 -6.06 10.39 7.45
C VAL A 61 -6.26 11.01 8.82
N ARG A 62 -7.10 10.34 9.63
CA ARG A 62 -7.32 10.65 11.04
C ARG A 62 -6.90 9.44 11.85
N LEU A 63 -6.09 9.69 12.86
CA LEU A 63 -5.62 8.71 13.83
C LEU A 63 -5.98 9.21 15.22
N GLU A 64 -6.48 8.31 16.06
CA GLU A 64 -6.72 8.56 17.47
C GLU A 64 -5.97 7.51 18.28
N GLY A 65 -5.42 7.92 19.41
CA GLY A 65 -4.63 7.06 20.25
C GLY A 65 -4.49 7.63 21.65
N ARG A 66 -3.57 7.04 22.41
CA ARG A 66 -3.25 7.46 23.77
C ARG A 66 -1.76 7.53 23.94
N ASN A 67 -1.29 8.53 24.67
CA ASN A 67 0.10 8.71 25.02
C ASN A 67 0.36 8.31 26.49
N PHE A 68 1.57 8.57 26.99
CA PHE A 68 1.94 8.36 28.38
C PHE A 68 0.91 8.95 29.35
N GLY A 69 0.56 8.18 30.39
CA GLY A 69 -0.47 8.56 31.37
C GLY A 69 -1.90 8.44 30.85
N ASP A 70 -2.12 7.62 29.81
CA ASP A 70 -3.45 7.37 29.21
C ASP A 70 -4.09 8.61 28.57
N ILE A 71 -3.29 9.65 28.31
CA ILE A 71 -3.74 10.94 27.78
C ILE A 71 -4.17 10.75 26.31
N PRO A 72 -5.41 11.14 25.94
CA PRO A 72 -5.90 11.00 24.58
C PRO A 72 -5.13 11.88 23.60
N LEU A 73 -4.88 11.35 22.41
CA LEU A 73 -4.21 12.04 21.31
C LEU A 73 -5.02 11.88 20.03
N SER A 74 -5.07 12.94 19.23
CA SER A 74 -5.68 12.94 17.90
C SER A 74 -4.71 13.56 16.91
N LEU A 75 -4.59 12.94 15.74
CA LEU A 75 -3.75 13.41 14.66
C LEU A 75 -4.54 13.34 13.36
N GLU A 76 -4.59 14.46 12.66
CA GLU A 76 -5.22 14.56 11.34
C GLU A 76 -4.20 15.13 10.36
N TYR A 77 -4.08 14.49 9.20
CA TYR A 77 -3.26 15.03 8.12
C TYR A 77 -3.91 14.79 6.75
N LYS A 78 -3.59 15.69 5.83
CA LYS A 78 -3.89 15.58 4.41
C LYS A 78 -2.59 15.30 3.66
N LEU A 79 -2.58 14.22 2.89
CA LEU A 79 -1.52 13.94 1.93
C LEU A 79 -2.02 14.24 0.51
N GLU A 80 -1.26 15.03 -0.23
CA GLU A 80 -1.50 15.32 -1.65
C GLU A 80 -0.28 14.86 -2.47
N VAL A 81 -0.54 14.01 -3.45
CA VAL A 81 0.49 13.42 -4.31
C VAL A 81 -0.01 13.23 -5.73
N TRP A 82 0.90 13.10 -6.68
CA TRP A 82 0.60 12.60 -8.02
C TRP A 82 0.59 11.07 -8.00
N ASP A 83 -0.53 10.45 -8.36
CA ASP A 83 -0.73 9.00 -8.17
C ASP A 83 0.03 8.18 -9.22
N SER A 84 -0.02 8.58 -10.49
CA SER A 84 0.62 7.84 -11.58
C SER A 84 2.15 7.82 -11.49
N PRO A 85 2.86 8.95 -11.27
CA PRO A 85 4.32 8.94 -11.11
C PRO A 85 4.79 8.12 -9.90
N ASN A 86 4.05 8.17 -8.79
CA ASN A 86 4.36 7.36 -7.61
C ASN A 86 4.26 5.87 -7.91
N SER A 87 3.21 5.44 -8.61
CA SER A 87 3.07 4.04 -9.00
C SER A 87 4.10 3.63 -10.07
N ALA A 88 4.46 4.53 -10.99
CA ALA A 88 5.38 4.21 -12.08
C ALA A 88 6.77 3.81 -11.56
N GLY A 89 7.29 4.49 -10.54
CA GLY A 89 8.57 4.15 -9.91
C GLY A 89 8.58 2.72 -9.36
N ILE A 90 7.52 2.34 -8.64
CA ILE A 90 7.36 0.99 -8.08
C ILE A 90 7.33 -0.08 -9.18
N ILE A 91 6.61 0.17 -10.28
CA ILE A 91 6.52 -0.79 -11.39
C ILE A 91 7.86 -0.95 -12.12
N ILE A 92 8.64 0.12 -12.27
CA ILE A 92 9.99 0.05 -12.84
C ILE A 92 10.88 -0.87 -11.99
N ASP A 93 10.86 -0.73 -10.67
CA ASP A 93 11.67 -1.56 -9.79
C ASP A 93 11.18 -3.01 -9.73
N ALA A 94 9.86 -3.24 -9.76
CA ALA A 94 9.29 -4.58 -9.87
C ALA A 94 9.72 -5.29 -11.17
N LEU A 95 9.74 -4.57 -12.30
CA LEU A 95 10.24 -5.08 -13.58
C LEU A 95 11.73 -5.44 -13.52
N ARG A 96 12.54 -4.61 -12.86
CA ARG A 96 13.97 -4.87 -12.66
C ARG A 96 14.20 -6.12 -11.80
N ALA A 97 13.45 -6.28 -10.71
CA ALA A 97 13.49 -7.48 -9.89
C ALA A 97 13.07 -8.73 -10.67
N ALA A 98 12.02 -8.64 -11.49
CA ALA A 98 11.60 -9.73 -12.37
C ALA A 98 12.68 -10.10 -13.41
N LYS A 99 13.41 -9.13 -13.94
CA LYS A 99 14.54 -9.37 -14.84
C LYS A 99 15.68 -10.12 -14.14
N ILE A 100 16.04 -9.72 -12.91
CA ILE A 100 17.03 -10.41 -12.09
C ILE A 100 16.62 -11.87 -11.85
N ALA A 101 15.37 -12.11 -11.45
CA ALA A 101 14.85 -13.45 -11.24
C ALA A 101 14.94 -14.30 -12.52
N LYS A 102 14.54 -13.73 -13.66
CA LYS A 102 14.64 -14.40 -14.97
C LYS A 102 16.09 -14.77 -15.31
N ASP A 103 17.04 -13.86 -15.08
CA ASP A 103 18.46 -14.11 -15.36
C ASP A 103 19.06 -15.20 -14.46
N ARG A 104 18.52 -15.35 -13.25
CA ARG A 104 18.88 -16.42 -12.30
C ARG A 104 18.10 -17.72 -12.51
N GLY A 105 17.20 -17.79 -13.50
CA GLY A 105 16.37 -18.97 -13.76
C GLY A 105 15.29 -19.24 -12.68
N ILE A 106 14.91 -18.23 -11.91
CA ILE A 106 13.95 -18.35 -10.81
C ILE A 106 12.54 -18.10 -11.33
N GLY A 107 11.68 -19.11 -11.22
CA GLY A 107 10.25 -19.02 -11.53
C GLY A 107 9.38 -18.82 -10.29
N GLY A 108 8.12 -18.47 -10.49
CA GLY A 108 7.15 -18.22 -9.42
C GLY A 108 7.24 -16.82 -8.81
N PRO A 109 6.46 -16.54 -7.75
CA PRO A 109 6.49 -15.24 -7.08
C PRO A 109 7.83 -15.02 -6.35
N ILE A 110 8.42 -13.85 -6.56
CA ILE A 110 9.60 -13.40 -5.82
C ILE A 110 9.09 -12.74 -4.55
N LEU A 111 9.17 -13.44 -3.43
CA LEU A 111 8.47 -13.05 -2.20
C LEU A 111 9.02 -11.73 -1.63
N SER A 112 10.33 -11.57 -1.64
CA SER A 112 11.07 -10.34 -1.28
C SER A 112 10.60 -9.12 -2.07
N ALA A 113 10.57 -9.21 -3.40
CA ALA A 113 10.11 -8.12 -4.25
C ALA A 113 8.59 -7.89 -4.13
N SER A 114 7.81 -8.97 -4.02
CA SER A 114 6.35 -8.88 -3.90
C SER A 114 5.95 -8.18 -2.61
N SER A 115 6.60 -8.51 -1.49
CA SER A 115 6.29 -7.92 -0.19
C SER A 115 6.63 -6.45 -0.08
N TYR A 116 7.63 -5.98 -0.82
CA TYR A 116 8.01 -4.57 -0.82
C TYR A 116 7.23 -3.72 -1.84
N PHE A 117 6.91 -4.26 -3.02
CA PHE A 117 6.27 -3.50 -4.09
C PHE A 117 4.74 -3.59 -4.13
N MET A 118 4.14 -4.61 -3.51
CA MET A 118 2.71 -4.89 -3.61
C MET A 118 1.99 -4.75 -2.27
N LYS A 119 0.75 -4.24 -2.29
CA LYS A 119 -0.07 -4.05 -1.08
C LYS A 119 -0.61 -5.35 -0.46
N SER A 120 -0.66 -6.41 -1.24
CA SER A 120 -1.19 -7.72 -0.83
C SER A 120 -0.31 -8.82 -1.40
N PRO A 121 0.92 -8.97 -0.88
CA PRO A 121 1.84 -10.02 -1.29
C PRO A 121 1.34 -11.41 -0.85
N PRO A 122 1.87 -12.50 -1.44
CA PRO A 122 1.57 -13.85 -0.99
C PRO A 122 1.95 -14.12 0.47
N VAL A 123 3.02 -13.44 0.94
CA VAL A 123 3.49 -13.48 2.33
C VAL A 123 3.69 -12.03 2.78
N GLN A 124 3.03 -11.66 3.87
CA GLN A 124 3.13 -10.33 4.46
C GLN A 124 4.39 -10.26 5.35
N TYR A 125 5.17 -9.20 5.18
CA TYR A 125 6.30 -8.84 6.03
C TYR A 125 6.07 -7.43 6.58
N SER A 126 6.80 -7.04 7.62
CA SER A 126 6.89 -5.62 7.97
C SER A 126 7.62 -4.85 6.87
N ASP A 127 7.38 -3.55 6.79
CA ASP A 127 7.97 -2.72 5.71
C ASP A 127 9.51 -2.73 5.74
N ASP A 128 10.11 -2.74 6.94
CA ASP A 128 11.55 -2.81 7.13
C ASP A 128 12.13 -4.17 6.69
N GLU A 129 11.47 -5.27 7.03
CA GLU A 129 11.86 -6.62 6.58
C GLU A 129 11.73 -6.76 5.07
N ALA A 130 10.64 -6.26 4.48
CA ALA A 130 10.42 -6.30 3.04
C ALA A 130 11.51 -5.51 2.29
N LYS A 131 11.88 -4.33 2.81
CA LYS A 131 12.96 -3.52 2.27
C LYS A 131 14.31 -4.25 2.33
N GLN A 132 14.64 -4.87 3.46
CA GLN A 132 15.90 -5.58 3.57
C GLN A 132 15.92 -6.84 2.68
N ALA A 133 14.80 -7.55 2.61
CA ALA A 133 14.66 -8.74 1.77
C ALA A 133 14.86 -8.42 0.27
N VAL A 134 14.31 -7.31 -0.23
CA VAL A 134 14.50 -6.95 -1.64
C VAL A 134 15.95 -6.59 -1.95
N GLU A 135 16.65 -5.91 -1.03
CA GLU A 135 18.09 -5.60 -1.17
C GLU A 135 18.96 -6.87 -1.14
N ASP A 136 18.62 -7.82 -0.26
CA ASP A 136 19.29 -9.11 -0.17
C ASP A 136 19.04 -9.98 -1.41
N PHE A 137 17.83 -9.89 -2.00
CA PHE A 137 17.52 -10.51 -3.28
C PHE A 137 18.33 -9.86 -4.40
N ILE A 138 18.35 -8.53 -4.51
CA ILE A 138 19.11 -7.81 -5.54
C ILE A 138 20.61 -8.14 -5.46
N SER A 139 21.17 -8.18 -4.25
CA SER A 139 22.58 -8.52 -4.01
C SER A 139 22.91 -10.02 -4.14
N GLY A 140 21.90 -10.89 -4.28
CA GLY A 140 22.09 -12.32 -4.49
C GLY A 140 22.39 -13.13 -3.22
N LYS A 141 22.07 -12.59 -2.04
CA LYS A 141 22.17 -13.31 -0.77
C LYS A 141 21.01 -14.29 -0.55
N ILE A 142 19.87 -14.02 -1.18
CA ILE A 142 18.67 -14.88 -1.15
C ILE A 142 18.12 -15.10 -2.57
N ASP A 143 17.43 -16.21 -2.75
CA ASP A 143 16.85 -16.61 -4.03
C ASP A 143 15.42 -16.07 -4.24
N ARG A 144 14.65 -15.85 -3.17
CA ARG A 144 13.25 -15.40 -3.24
C ARG A 144 12.86 -14.46 -2.14
#